data_AF-A0A6N7TLR2-F1
#
_entry.id   AF-A0A6N7TLR2-F1
#
_cell.length_a   1.000
_cell.length_b   1.000
_cell.length_c   1.000
_cell.angle_alpha   90.00
_cell.angle_beta   90.00
_cell.angle_gamma   90.00
#
_symmetry.space_group_name_H-M   'P 1'
#
loop_
_entity.id
_entity.type
_entity.pdbx_description
1 polymer ?
#
loop_
_entity_poly.entity_id
_entity_poly.type
_entity_poly.pdbx_seq_one_letter_code
_entity_poly.pdbx_strand_id
1 'polypeptide(L)'
;MKPKTKSELMAEWASQPDQLKREREVKAIRKAMDDARAVMQDGLTRYVKKKTKARSMAKAEADPFAELEGWESMEQIQDAYGYGEITADRRDKLTDLWEAREAARNSRKGADKYHDLVTEMLETAIRRVGNEYADMLFEYEQQRREAEKQCEQLAMEGMVKK
;
A
#
# COMPACT_ATOMS: atom_id res chain seq x y z
N MET A 1 36.60 40.65 -12.62
CA MET A 1 35.46 39.98 -11.94
C MET A 1 35.89 38.60 -11.48
N LYS A 2 35.39 38.11 -10.32
CA LYS A 2 35.57 36.70 -9.94
C LYS A 2 34.64 35.84 -10.82
N PRO A 3 35.10 34.70 -11.35
CA PRO A 3 34.24 33.80 -12.10
C PRO A 3 33.16 33.24 -11.17
N LYS A 4 31.91 33.22 -11.65
CA LYS A 4 30.77 32.66 -10.90
C LYS A 4 30.91 31.14 -10.81
N THR A 5 30.53 30.59 -9.67
CA THR A 5 30.50 29.15 -9.42
C THR A 5 29.23 28.51 -10.02
N LYS A 6 29.25 27.20 -10.27
CA LYS A 6 28.08 26.42 -10.74
C LYS A 6 26.85 26.66 -9.83
N SER A 7 27.05 26.72 -8.52
CA SER A 7 25.98 26.94 -7.53
C SER A 7 25.37 28.34 -7.62
N GLU A 8 26.17 29.37 -7.86
CA GLU A 8 25.67 30.75 -8.04
C GLU A 8 24.87 30.87 -9.35
N LEU A 9 25.36 30.25 -10.43
CA LEU A 9 24.66 30.21 -11.72
C LEU A 9 23.34 29.45 -11.65
N MET A 10 23.31 28.33 -10.92
CA MET A 10 22.06 27.58 -10.67
C MET A 10 21.08 28.34 -9.79
N ALA A 11 21.56 29.10 -8.79
CA ALA A 11 20.71 29.95 -7.96
C ALA A 11 20.10 31.11 -8.79
N GLU A 12 20.87 31.70 -9.70
CA GLU A 12 20.37 32.70 -10.64
C GLU A 12 19.33 32.11 -11.60
N TRP A 13 19.59 30.94 -12.16
CA TRP A 13 18.61 30.24 -13.01
C TRP A 13 17.32 29.93 -12.25
N ALA A 14 17.43 29.38 -11.04
CA ALA A 14 16.27 29.02 -10.21
C ALA A 14 15.47 30.25 -9.70
N SER A 15 16.11 31.40 -9.57
CA SER A 15 15.45 32.65 -9.13
C SER A 15 14.74 33.41 -10.25
N GLN A 16 14.82 32.94 -11.51
CA GLN A 16 14.05 33.51 -12.60
C GLN A 16 12.54 33.39 -12.33
N PRO A 17 11.74 34.44 -12.56
CA PRO A 17 10.30 34.42 -12.27
C PRO A 17 9.54 33.25 -12.92
N ASP A 18 9.88 32.92 -14.17
CA ASP A 18 9.26 31.81 -14.89
C ASP A 18 9.62 30.45 -14.28
N GLN A 19 10.85 30.28 -13.78
CA GLN A 19 11.28 29.04 -13.13
C GLN A 19 10.64 28.87 -11.76
N LEU A 20 10.52 29.95 -10.99
CA LEU A 20 9.79 29.96 -9.72
C LEU A 20 8.32 29.59 -9.92
N LYS A 21 7.68 30.09 -10.98
CA LYS A 21 6.30 29.74 -11.31
C LYS A 21 6.16 28.26 -11.66
N ARG A 22 7.01 27.74 -12.56
CA ARG A 22 7.04 26.32 -12.93
C ARG A 22 7.32 25.41 -11.73
N GLU A 23 8.26 25.78 -10.87
CA GLU A 23 8.58 25.01 -9.66
C GLU A 23 7.37 24.90 -8.72
N ARG A 24 6.64 26.01 -8.52
CA ARG A 24 5.42 26.02 -7.71
C ARG A 24 4.33 25.14 -8.32
N GLU A 25 4.12 25.21 -9.63
CA GLU A 25 3.16 24.39 -10.36
C GLU A 25 3.49 22.89 -10.25
N VAL A 26 4.75 22.52 -10.50
CA VAL A 26 5.25 21.15 -10.36
C VAL A 26 5.07 20.63 -8.94
N LYS A 27 5.41 21.45 -7.93
CA LYS A 27 5.24 21.09 -6.52
C LYS A 27 3.77 20.91 -6.14
N ALA A 28 2.89 21.79 -6.64
CA ALA A 28 1.45 21.67 -6.41
C ALA A 28 0.89 20.39 -7.03
N ILE A 29 1.31 20.04 -8.24
CA ILE A 29 0.87 18.83 -8.95
C ILE A 29 1.35 17.57 -8.24
N ARG A 30 2.63 17.51 -7.84
CA ARG A 30 3.15 16.36 -7.06
C ARG A 30 2.38 16.17 -5.76
N LYS A 31 2.12 17.27 -5.04
CA LYS A 31 1.31 17.22 -3.82
C LYS A 31 -0.11 16.72 -4.10
N ALA A 32 -0.77 17.25 -5.13
CA ALA A 32 -2.12 16.82 -5.50
C ALA A 32 -2.16 15.32 -5.89
N MET A 33 -1.12 14.81 -6.57
CA MET A 33 -0.98 13.39 -6.88
C MET A 33 -0.85 12.54 -5.61
N ASP A 34 -0.02 12.96 -4.66
CA ASP A 34 0.15 12.26 -3.38
C ASP A 34 -1.14 12.26 -2.56
N ASP A 35 -1.81 13.41 -2.46
CA ASP A 35 -3.10 13.56 -1.78
C ASP A 35 -4.18 12.66 -2.43
N ALA A 36 -4.26 12.64 -3.77
CA ALA A 36 -5.19 11.78 -4.50
C ALA A 36 -4.91 10.28 -4.27
N ARG A 37 -3.63 9.88 -4.31
CA ARG A 37 -3.22 8.49 -4.01
C ARG A 37 -3.61 8.10 -2.59
N ALA A 38 -3.40 8.99 -1.61
CA ALA A 38 -3.74 8.73 -0.22
C ALA A 38 -5.25 8.50 -0.03
N VAL A 39 -6.09 9.36 -0.64
CA VAL A 39 -7.55 9.20 -0.58
C VAL A 39 -8.01 7.88 -1.20
N MET A 40 -7.45 7.51 -2.36
CA MET A 40 -7.82 6.28 -3.04
C MET A 40 -7.35 5.03 -2.27
N GLN A 41 -6.16 5.07 -1.66
CA GLN A 41 -5.65 4.01 -0.80
C GLN A 41 -6.51 3.81 0.46
N ASP A 42 -6.97 4.90 1.09
CA ASP A 42 -7.90 4.81 2.21
C ASP A 42 -9.23 4.18 1.76
N GLY A 43 -9.76 4.61 0.60
CA GLY A 43 -10.95 4.02 -0.01
C GLY A 43 -10.81 2.51 -0.25
N LEU A 44 -9.70 2.07 -0.85
CA LEU A 44 -9.37 0.66 -1.05
C LEU A 44 -9.31 -0.11 0.27
N THR A 45 -8.62 0.45 1.28
CA THR A 45 -8.48 -0.18 2.60
C THR A 45 -9.84 -0.37 3.28
N ARG A 46 -10.70 0.66 3.24
CA ARG A 46 -12.06 0.59 3.80
C ARG A 46 -12.92 -0.43 3.06
N TYR A 47 -12.83 -0.47 1.73
CA TYR A 47 -13.57 -1.42 0.90
C TYR A 47 -13.18 -2.87 1.22
N VAL A 48 -11.87 -3.16 1.22
CA VAL A 48 -11.30 -4.45 1.62
C VAL A 48 -11.78 -4.85 3.01
N LYS A 49 -11.69 -3.95 4.00
CA LYS A 49 -12.16 -4.21 5.37
C LYS A 49 -13.66 -4.55 5.42
N LYS A 50 -14.49 -3.78 4.71
CA LYS A 50 -15.94 -4.00 4.65
C LYS A 50 -16.27 -5.36 4.06
N LYS A 51 -15.63 -5.73 2.95
CA LYS A 51 -15.88 -6.99 2.26
C LYS A 51 -15.36 -8.21 3.01
N THR A 52 -14.16 -8.11 3.59
CA THR A 52 -13.62 -9.16 4.46
C THR A 52 -14.54 -9.39 5.66
N LYS A 53 -15.07 -8.33 6.29
CA LYS A 53 -16.03 -8.46 7.39
C LYS A 53 -17.31 -9.15 6.95
N ALA A 54 -17.89 -8.74 5.81
CA ALA A 54 -19.11 -9.37 5.28
C ALA A 54 -18.90 -10.87 4.99
N ARG A 55 -17.77 -11.23 4.37
CA ARG A 55 -17.39 -12.63 4.12
C ARG A 55 -17.22 -13.42 5.44
N SER A 56 -16.62 -12.80 6.45
CA SER A 56 -16.48 -13.43 7.77
C SER A 56 -17.83 -13.64 8.46
N MET A 57 -18.78 -12.73 8.30
CA MET A 57 -20.13 -12.86 8.88
C MET A 57 -20.94 -13.94 8.18
N ALA A 58 -20.93 -13.97 6.84
CA ALA A 58 -21.59 -15.04 6.07
C ALA A 58 -21.01 -16.43 6.41
N LYS A 59 -19.71 -16.51 6.69
CA LYS A 59 -19.07 -17.76 7.11
C LYS A 59 -19.39 -18.16 8.56
N ALA A 60 -19.63 -17.20 9.45
CA ALA A 60 -20.05 -17.46 10.83
C ALA A 60 -21.54 -17.85 10.91
N GLU A 61 -22.38 -17.36 10.01
CA GLU A 61 -23.79 -17.76 9.92
C GLU A 61 -23.96 -19.21 9.42
N ALA A 62 -22.97 -19.72 8.69
CA ALA A 62 -22.86 -21.11 8.28
C ALA A 62 -21.77 -21.86 9.08
N ASP A 63 -21.62 -21.59 10.39
CA ASP A 63 -20.51 -22.11 11.18
C ASP A 63 -20.45 -23.65 11.17
N PRO A 64 -19.49 -24.25 10.46
CA PRO A 64 -19.33 -25.71 10.42
C PRO A 64 -18.88 -26.28 11.77
N PHE A 65 -18.50 -25.42 12.73
CA PHE A 65 -18.01 -25.76 14.05
C PHE A 65 -19.04 -25.53 15.16
N ALA A 66 -20.31 -25.28 14.83
CA ALA A 66 -21.36 -25.08 15.84
C ALA A 66 -21.49 -26.26 16.83
N GLU A 67 -21.17 -27.49 16.42
CA GLU A 67 -21.13 -28.65 17.33
C GLU A 67 -20.01 -28.59 18.39
N LEU A 68 -19.01 -27.72 18.21
CA LEU A 68 -17.98 -27.42 19.21
C LEU A 68 -18.42 -26.32 20.20
N GLU A 69 -19.62 -25.76 20.06
CA GLU A 69 -20.16 -24.77 21.00
C GLU A 69 -20.35 -25.43 22.38
N GLY A 70 -19.64 -24.91 23.39
CA GLY A 70 -19.58 -25.47 24.74
C GLY A 70 -18.33 -26.32 25.05
N TRP A 71 -17.49 -26.58 24.05
CA TRP A 71 -16.18 -27.22 24.24
C TRP A 71 -15.08 -26.15 24.10
N GLU A 72 -14.29 -25.95 25.15
CA GLU A 72 -13.26 -24.90 25.24
C GLU A 72 -11.84 -25.44 25.11
N SER A 73 -11.63 -26.76 25.22
CA SER A 73 -10.34 -27.40 24.98
C SER A 73 -10.46 -28.84 24.47
N MET A 74 -9.40 -29.32 23.83
CA MET A 74 -9.23 -30.72 23.46
C MET A 74 -9.27 -31.63 24.70
N GLU A 75 -8.71 -31.17 25.82
CA GLU A 75 -8.74 -31.88 27.10
C GLU A 75 -10.16 -32.05 27.62
N GLN A 76 -11.06 -31.06 27.49
CA GLN A 76 -12.46 -31.22 27.89
C GLN A 76 -13.17 -32.31 27.07
N ILE A 77 -12.91 -32.37 25.76
CA ILE A 77 -13.47 -33.40 24.88
C ILE A 77 -12.94 -34.80 25.28
N GLN A 78 -11.65 -34.90 25.64
CA GLN A 78 -11.04 -36.14 26.10
C GLN A 78 -11.52 -36.56 27.49
N ASP A 79 -11.66 -35.63 28.43
CA ASP A 79 -12.14 -35.87 29.79
C ASP A 79 -13.60 -36.33 29.78
N ALA A 80 -14.47 -35.70 29.00
CA ALA A 80 -15.86 -36.12 28.86
C ALA A 80 -15.98 -37.57 28.33
N TYR A 81 -15.06 -38.00 27.46
CA TYR A 81 -14.96 -39.40 27.07
C TYR A 81 -14.44 -40.28 28.22
N GLY A 82 -13.42 -39.81 28.94
CA GLY A 82 -12.84 -40.49 30.10
C GLY A 82 -13.85 -40.74 31.24
N TYR A 83 -14.83 -39.85 31.39
CA TYR A 83 -15.95 -40.00 32.33
C TYR A 83 -17.18 -40.70 31.73
N GLY A 84 -17.12 -41.14 30.48
CA GLY A 84 -18.22 -41.85 29.80
C GLY A 84 -19.42 -40.97 29.44
N GLU A 85 -19.27 -39.64 29.49
CA GLU A 85 -20.31 -38.66 29.15
C GLU A 85 -20.54 -38.58 27.63
N ILE A 86 -19.53 -38.98 26.84
CA ILE A 86 -19.63 -39.10 25.38
C ILE A 86 -19.11 -40.45 24.89
N THR A 87 -19.60 -40.91 23.74
CA THR A 87 -19.14 -42.13 23.08
C THR A 87 -17.82 -41.92 22.36
N ALA A 88 -17.10 -43.01 22.07
CA ALA A 88 -15.84 -42.99 21.31
C ALA A 88 -16.02 -42.32 19.94
N ASP A 89 -17.08 -42.67 19.21
CA ASP A 89 -17.39 -42.09 17.89
C ASP A 89 -17.65 -40.58 17.97
N ARG A 90 -18.27 -40.12 19.08
CA ARG A 90 -18.55 -38.70 19.29
C ARG A 90 -17.30 -37.93 19.67
N ARG A 91 -16.41 -38.53 20.47
CA ARG A 91 -15.07 -37.98 20.76
C ARG A 91 -14.27 -37.81 19.47
N ASP A 92 -14.23 -38.83 18.62
CA ASP A 92 -13.44 -38.79 17.37
C ASP A 92 -13.97 -37.70 16.43
N LYS A 93 -15.30 -37.61 16.27
CA LYS A 93 -15.93 -36.54 15.50
C LYS A 93 -15.60 -35.14 16.06
N LEU A 94 -15.68 -34.94 17.38
CA LEU A 94 -15.37 -33.65 18.01
C LEU A 94 -13.88 -33.30 17.92
N THR A 95 -13.01 -34.31 17.98
CA THR A 95 -11.56 -34.16 17.80
C THR A 95 -11.21 -33.67 16.40
N ASP A 96 -11.74 -34.34 15.37
CA ASP A 96 -11.53 -33.97 13.97
C ASP A 96 -12.04 -32.55 13.67
N LEU A 97 -13.21 -32.21 14.21
CA LEU A 97 -13.78 -30.86 14.14
C LEU A 97 -12.89 -29.82 14.83
N TRP A 98 -12.33 -30.16 16.00
CA TRP A 98 -11.44 -29.27 16.76
C TRP A 98 -10.13 -29.00 16.02
N GLU A 99 -9.51 -30.05 15.49
CA GLU A 99 -8.29 -29.93 14.69
C GLU A 99 -8.53 -29.13 13.40
N ALA A 100 -9.65 -29.37 12.71
CA ALA A 100 -10.04 -28.59 11.53
C ALA A 100 -10.27 -27.10 11.87
N ARG A 101 -10.84 -26.80 13.05
CA ARG A 101 -11.02 -25.42 13.55
C ARG A 101 -9.68 -24.74 13.81
N GLU A 102 -8.77 -25.41 14.50
CA GLU A 102 -7.46 -24.87 14.83
C GLU A 102 -6.57 -24.74 13.59
N ALA A 103 -6.62 -25.69 12.66
CA ALA A 103 -5.97 -25.58 11.35
C ALA A 103 -6.53 -24.38 10.54
N ALA A 104 -7.85 -24.17 10.54
CA ALA A 104 -8.48 -23.02 9.90
C ALA A 104 -8.17 -21.67 10.62
N ARG A 105 -7.94 -21.69 11.93
CA ARG A 105 -7.51 -20.52 12.71
C ARG A 105 -6.05 -20.18 12.46
N ASN A 106 -5.21 -21.19 12.34
CA ASN A 106 -3.78 -21.05 12.06
C ASN A 106 -3.52 -20.66 10.59
N SER A 107 -4.30 -21.17 9.63
CA SER A 107 -4.20 -20.75 8.22
C SER A 107 -4.67 -19.30 7.98
N ARG A 108 -5.58 -18.79 8.82
CA ARG A 108 -6.00 -17.37 8.82
C ARG A 108 -4.87 -16.39 9.17
N LYS A 109 -3.74 -16.84 9.74
CA LYS A 109 -2.57 -15.99 9.98
C LYS A 109 -1.79 -15.63 8.70
N GLY A 110 -2.10 -16.22 7.55
CA GLY A 110 -1.39 -15.98 6.28
C GLY A 110 -2.25 -15.82 5.03
N ALA A 111 -3.59 -15.76 5.16
CA ALA A 111 -4.47 -15.73 4.00
C ALA A 111 -4.55 -14.34 3.36
N ASP A 112 -4.07 -14.30 2.13
CA ASP A 112 -4.16 -13.29 1.08
C ASP A 112 -5.26 -12.24 1.26
N LYS A 113 -4.90 -10.97 1.05
CA LYS A 113 -5.81 -9.83 1.21
C LYS A 113 -7.03 -10.02 0.30
N TYR A 114 -8.23 -9.62 0.78
CA TYR A 114 -9.44 -9.67 -0.04
C TYR A 114 -9.22 -8.95 -1.37
N HIS A 115 -9.52 -9.63 -2.46
CA HIS A 115 -9.26 -9.19 -3.82
C HIS A 115 -10.45 -9.51 -4.73
N ASP A 116 -10.94 -8.50 -5.47
CA ASP A 116 -12.01 -8.58 -6.46
C ASP A 116 -11.79 -7.56 -7.60
N LEU A 117 -12.71 -7.49 -8.56
CA LEU A 117 -12.60 -6.56 -9.69
C LEU A 117 -12.54 -5.08 -9.24
N VAL A 118 -13.22 -4.72 -8.15
CA VAL A 118 -13.21 -3.34 -7.63
C VAL A 118 -11.84 -3.03 -7.03
N THR A 119 -11.22 -3.97 -6.31
CA THR A 119 -9.84 -3.77 -5.82
C THR A 119 -8.85 -3.63 -6.98
N GLU A 120 -8.97 -4.43 -8.04
CA GLU A 120 -8.14 -4.30 -9.26
C GLU A 120 -8.30 -2.93 -9.94
N MET A 121 -9.55 -2.46 -10.08
CA MET A 121 -9.82 -1.15 -10.67
C MET A 121 -9.25 -0.02 -9.80
N LEU A 122 -9.38 -0.10 -8.48
CA LEU A 122 -8.83 0.89 -7.55
C LEU A 122 -7.29 0.88 -7.55
N GLU A 123 -6.66 -0.30 -7.51
CA GLU A 123 -5.20 -0.44 -7.59
C GLU A 123 -4.64 0.05 -8.93
N THR A 124 -5.36 -0.20 -10.02
CA THR A 124 -5.01 0.34 -11.34
C THR A 124 -5.15 1.86 -11.38
N ALA A 125 -6.24 2.39 -10.83
CA ALA A 125 -6.46 3.83 -10.77
C ALA A 125 -5.37 4.53 -9.92
N ILE A 126 -5.02 3.97 -8.75
CA ILE A 126 -3.91 4.45 -7.89
C ILE A 126 -2.59 4.49 -8.66
N ARG A 127 -2.26 3.42 -9.40
CA ARG A 127 -1.03 3.35 -10.21
C ARG A 127 -0.99 4.39 -11.34
N ARG A 128 -2.15 4.78 -11.87
CA ARG A 128 -2.28 5.75 -12.98
C ARG A 128 -2.44 7.19 -12.52
N VAL A 129 -2.54 7.46 -11.21
CA VAL A 129 -2.69 8.83 -10.68
C VAL A 129 -1.51 9.68 -11.15
N GLY A 130 -1.86 10.75 -11.86
CA GLY A 130 -0.92 11.75 -12.35
C GLY A 130 -0.25 11.42 -13.68
N ASN A 131 -0.68 10.37 -14.39
CA ASN A 131 -0.16 10.06 -15.72
C ASN A 131 -0.33 11.23 -16.72
N GLU A 132 -1.41 12.00 -16.59
CA GLU A 132 -1.66 13.20 -17.41
C GLU A 132 -0.60 14.30 -17.21
N TYR A 133 0.07 14.31 -16.07
CA TYR A 133 1.13 15.27 -15.76
C TYR A 133 2.53 14.69 -15.97
N ALA A 134 2.65 13.43 -16.40
CA ALA A 134 3.94 12.75 -16.51
C ALA A 134 4.89 13.48 -17.46
N ASP A 135 4.41 13.88 -18.63
CA ASP A 135 5.21 14.57 -19.65
C ASP A 135 5.68 15.93 -19.14
N MET A 136 4.79 16.74 -18.56
CA MET A 136 5.16 18.05 -18.00
C MET A 136 6.17 17.94 -16.85
N LEU A 137 5.99 16.96 -15.95
CA LEU A 137 6.94 16.71 -14.87
C LEU A 137 8.30 16.26 -15.40
N PHE A 138 8.31 15.42 -16.44
CA PHE A 138 9.54 14.97 -17.10
C PHE A 138 10.25 16.13 -17.79
N GLU A 139 9.53 16.97 -18.54
CA GLU A 139 10.07 18.16 -19.20
C GLU A 139 10.71 19.12 -18.20
N TYR A 140 10.07 19.38 -17.07
CA TYR A 140 10.63 20.22 -16.02
C TYR A 140 11.94 19.63 -15.44
N GLU A 141 11.98 18.31 -15.22
CA GLU A 141 13.19 17.64 -14.76
C GLU A 141 14.33 17.68 -15.79
N GLN A 142 14.01 17.58 -17.08
CA GLN A 142 14.99 17.72 -18.16
C GLN A 142 15.53 19.15 -18.23
N GLN A 143 14.67 20.17 -18.19
CA GLN A 143 15.09 21.57 -18.17
C GLN A 143 16.05 21.86 -17.02
N ARG A 144 15.76 21.31 -15.83
CA ARG A 144 16.64 21.47 -14.67
C ARG A 144 18.00 20.80 -14.87
N ARG A 145 18.05 19.61 -15.47
CA ARG A 145 19.31 18.89 -15.79
C ARG A 145 20.11 19.59 -16.87
N GLU A 146 19.45 20.14 -17.89
CA GLU A 146 20.10 20.91 -18.96
C GLU A 146 20.70 22.21 -18.42
N ALA A 147 19.95 22.93 -17.59
CA ALA A 147 20.44 24.12 -16.91
C ALA A 147 21.65 23.80 -16.02
N GLU A 148 21.63 22.65 -15.34
CA GLU A 148 22.76 22.20 -14.52
C GLU A 148 24.03 21.97 -15.36
N LYS A 149 23.88 21.30 -16.52
CA LYS A 149 24.99 21.09 -17.45
C LYS A 149 25.52 22.41 -18.03
N GLN A 150 24.64 23.34 -18.38
CA GLN A 150 25.02 24.66 -18.89
C GLN A 150 25.77 25.48 -17.82
N CYS A 151 25.28 25.49 -16.58
CA CYS A 151 25.95 26.17 -15.48
C CYS A 151 27.34 25.57 -15.19
N GLU A 152 27.49 24.26 -15.34
CA GLU A 152 28.77 23.55 -15.19
C GLU A 152 29.76 23.93 -16.28
N GLN A 153 29.31 23.97 -17.54
CA GLN A 153 30.14 24.42 -18.68
C GLN A 153 30.57 25.89 -18.51
N LEU A 154 29.64 26.79 -18.14
CA LEU A 154 29.93 28.19 -17.93
C LEU A 154 30.91 28.43 -16.76
N ALA A 155 30.79 27.65 -15.69
CA ALA A 155 31.73 27.69 -14.58
C ALA A 155 33.14 27.24 -15.02
N MET A 156 33.25 26.16 -15.80
CA MET A 156 34.52 25.68 -16.35
C MET A 156 35.17 26.69 -17.30
N GLU A 157 34.41 27.26 -18.24
CA GLU A 157 34.92 28.28 -19.16
C GLU A 157 35.38 29.56 -18.45
N GLY A 158 34.67 29.97 -17.40
CA GLY A 158 35.05 31.11 -16.56
C GLY A 158 36.35 30.88 -15.79
N MET A 159 36.71 29.62 -15.53
CA MET A 159 38.00 29.25 -14.91
C MET A 159 39.13 29.14 -15.96
N VAL A 160 38.84 28.71 -17.19
CA VAL A 160 39.83 28.55 -18.28
C VAL A 160 40.21 29.89 -18.92
N LYS A 161 39.32 30.90 -18.94
CA LYS A 161 39.59 32.25 -19.48
C LYS A 161 40.39 33.16 -18.52
N LYS A 162 41.02 32.57 -17.50
CA LYS A 162 41.84 33.25 -16.48
C LYS A 162 43.27 32.74 -16.54
#